data_AF-A0A2D7M0R9-F1
#
_entry.id   AF-A0A2D7M0R9-F1
#
_cell.length_a   1.000
_cell.length_b   1.000
_cell.length_c   1.000
_cell.angle_alpha   90.00
_cell.angle_beta   90.00
_cell.angle_gamma   90.00
#
_symmetry.space_group_name_H-M   'P 1'
#
loop_
_entity.id
_entity.type
_entity.pdbx_description
1 polymer ?
#
loop_
_entity_poly.entity_id
_entity_poly.type
_entity_poly.pdbx_seq_one_letter_code
_entity_poly.pdbx_strand_id
1 'polypeptide(L)'
;MSLNTLLESANPYQSLQSDAAKLAGKWEKTGLLEGLNGAHKNNMGIILENQAKQLVVESSQTGGGTASSGTFSSQTAVNIGGQWAGVALPLVRKVFGQIAAKEFVSVQPMNLPSGLVFYLDFQYGNDKTPFAAGDSLYGNEGGNAPFGNTNEGGLYGAGRFGYSIQNTSSQVNVAAVATAKWSDFNYDSDYSASFGDYKKFSFAKTGLGMADFEGVKGFQLYSGSAASRIPSLLVKTGSAGKQVSAFTSVDDTNVHFLALAADWAGATGNAATAQSIVFQVQPTDQYRGDFEAGNSVPNTWNDSGSNGNSGCCPPQVIPEINIQMKSSAIVAKTRKLKAVWTPEFAQDLNAYHALDAEAELTSILSEYISLEIDLEILSMLIEGAGAGTENWSAVNNTAISTAANGNAVVTDLGFYNSQGQWFQTLGTKIQKLSNIIHQKTLRGGANFLVCSPTVGTILESIPGFAADSDGDAAKASYAFGVQKVGSINGRYKVYKNPYMTENKILLGFRGSQFLESGAVFAPYIPLIMTPLVYDPNTFTPRKGLLTRYAKKMVRPEFYGTINISGLNTL
;
A
#
# COMPACT_ATOMS: atom_id res chain seq x y z
N MET A 1 -35.76 18.42 17.07
CA MET A 1 -34.31 18.10 17.05
C MET A 1 -34.06 17.08 18.13
N SER A 2 -33.93 15.80 17.78
CA SER A 2 -33.86 14.68 18.72
C SER A 2 -32.42 14.33 19.07
N LEU A 3 -32.19 13.85 20.31
CA LEU A 3 -30.88 13.48 20.85
C LEU A 3 -30.06 12.53 19.94
N ASN A 4 -30.73 11.74 19.10
CA ASN A 4 -30.09 10.85 18.12
C ASN A 4 -29.31 11.59 17.02
N THR A 5 -29.71 12.81 16.63
CA THR A 5 -28.97 13.59 15.63
C THR A 5 -27.69 14.21 16.19
N LEU A 6 -27.57 14.31 17.52
CA LEU A 6 -26.36 14.79 18.19
C LEU A 6 -25.34 13.65 18.38
N LEU A 7 -25.80 12.41 18.57
CA LEU A 7 -24.95 11.22 18.64
C LEU A 7 -24.37 10.80 17.27
N GLU A 8 -25.09 11.03 16.16
CA GLU A 8 -24.52 10.85 14.79
C GLU A 8 -23.37 11.81 14.47
N SER A 9 -23.30 12.97 15.15
CA SER A 9 -22.26 13.98 14.95
C SER A 9 -20.96 13.70 15.72
N ALA A 10 -20.97 12.74 16.65
CA ALA A 10 -19.81 12.36 17.45
C ALA A 10 -18.78 11.53 16.67
N ASN A 11 -19.15 11.05 15.47
CA ASN A 11 -18.27 10.29 14.60
C ASN A 11 -17.98 11.12 13.32
N PRO A 12 -16.85 11.85 13.25
CA PRO A 12 -16.56 12.79 12.16
C PRO A 12 -16.64 12.15 10.77
N TYR A 13 -16.39 10.84 10.68
CA TYR A 13 -16.40 10.10 9.44
C TYR A 13 -17.82 9.80 8.92
N GLN A 14 -18.74 9.45 9.83
CA GLN A 14 -20.12 9.12 9.49
C GLN A 14 -20.90 10.39 9.13
N SER A 15 -20.61 11.51 9.80
CA SER A 15 -21.13 12.82 9.43
C SER A 15 -20.63 13.27 8.06
N LEU A 16 -19.33 13.12 7.75
CA LEU A 16 -18.77 13.47 6.44
C LEU A 16 -19.34 12.60 5.31
N GLN A 17 -19.53 11.29 5.54
CA GLN A 17 -20.11 10.40 4.54
C GLN A 17 -21.61 10.69 4.32
N SER A 18 -22.36 11.00 5.39
CA SER A 18 -23.76 11.39 5.30
C SER A 18 -23.94 12.74 4.59
N ASP A 19 -23.03 13.69 4.84
CA ASP A 19 -23.03 15.00 4.18
C ASP A 19 -22.59 14.88 2.72
N ALA A 20 -21.62 14.01 2.41
CA ALA A 20 -21.25 13.67 1.04
C ALA A 20 -22.43 13.07 0.26
N ALA A 21 -23.21 12.19 0.88
CA ALA A 21 -24.40 11.60 0.27
C ALA A 21 -25.51 12.64 0.04
N LYS A 22 -25.74 13.56 0.98
CA LYS A 22 -26.68 14.68 0.80
C LYS A 22 -26.24 15.62 -0.33
N LEU A 23 -24.95 15.95 -0.39
CA LEU A 23 -24.38 16.78 -1.46
C LEU A 23 -24.49 16.06 -2.82
N ALA A 24 -24.21 14.76 -2.89
CA ALA A 24 -24.41 13.97 -4.08
C ALA A 24 -25.87 14.01 -4.57
N GLY A 25 -26.84 13.90 -3.66
CA GLY A 25 -28.26 14.01 -4.01
C GLY A 25 -28.67 15.41 -4.50
N LYS A 26 -28.03 16.48 -4.02
CA LYS A 26 -28.23 17.85 -4.53
C LYS A 26 -27.70 17.99 -5.95
N TRP A 27 -26.46 17.53 -6.20
CA TRP A 27 -25.76 17.67 -7.48
C TRP A 27 -26.24 16.66 -8.54
N GLU A 28 -26.91 15.58 -8.15
CA GLU A 28 -27.55 14.66 -9.09
C GLU A 28 -28.66 15.33 -9.88
N LYS A 29 -29.42 16.23 -9.24
CA LYS A 29 -30.50 16.99 -9.88
C LYS A 29 -30.01 17.93 -10.99
N THR A 30 -28.72 18.22 -11.05
CA THR A 30 -28.13 19.09 -12.07
C THR A 30 -27.60 18.32 -13.28
N GLY A 31 -27.70 16.97 -13.30
CA GLY A 31 -27.17 16.12 -14.37
C GLY A 31 -25.62 16.00 -14.40
N LEU A 32 -24.92 16.76 -13.56
CA LEU A 32 -23.44 16.79 -13.51
C LEU A 32 -22.83 15.51 -12.91
N LEU A 33 -23.65 14.68 -12.24
CA LEU A 33 -23.25 13.41 -11.64
C LEU A 33 -23.75 12.17 -12.41
N GLU A 34 -24.37 12.36 -13.57
CA GLU A 34 -24.93 11.26 -14.37
C GLU A 34 -23.84 10.25 -14.80
N GLY A 35 -24.10 8.95 -14.68
CA GLY A 35 -23.13 7.89 -15.02
C GLY A 35 -22.01 7.66 -13.98
N LEU A 36 -21.98 8.39 -12.86
CA LEU A 36 -21.08 8.13 -11.73
C LEU A 36 -21.81 7.35 -10.62
N ASN A 37 -21.20 6.26 -10.14
CA ASN A 37 -21.79 5.39 -9.12
C ASN A 37 -20.98 5.36 -7.81
N GLY A 38 -21.67 5.12 -6.70
CA GLY A 38 -21.08 4.86 -5.38
C GLY A 38 -20.16 5.97 -4.86
N ALA A 39 -18.96 5.58 -4.41
CA ALA A 39 -17.98 6.50 -3.82
C ALA A 39 -17.53 7.62 -4.78
N HIS A 40 -17.46 7.35 -6.09
CA HIS A 40 -17.09 8.35 -7.10
C HIS A 40 -18.12 9.48 -7.17
N LYS A 41 -19.41 9.15 -7.05
CA LYS A 41 -20.51 10.13 -7.03
C LYS A 41 -20.43 11.04 -5.81
N ASN A 42 -20.19 10.44 -4.63
CA ASN A 42 -20.07 11.18 -3.37
C ASN A 42 -18.84 12.12 -3.37
N ASN A 43 -17.69 11.63 -3.82
CA ASN A 43 -16.47 12.43 -3.91
C ASN A 43 -16.64 13.58 -4.92
N MET A 44 -17.25 13.30 -6.08
CA MET A 44 -17.52 14.34 -7.08
C MET A 44 -18.51 15.39 -6.55
N GLY A 45 -19.53 14.98 -5.77
CA GLY A 45 -20.45 15.91 -5.12
C GLY A 45 -19.75 16.90 -4.18
N ILE A 46 -18.76 16.45 -3.40
CA ILE A 46 -17.96 17.34 -2.54
C ILE A 46 -17.07 18.27 -3.39
N ILE A 47 -16.40 17.74 -4.41
CA ILE A 47 -15.54 18.50 -5.33
C ILE A 47 -16.35 19.63 -5.99
N LEU A 48 -17.55 19.33 -6.48
CA LEU A 48 -18.45 20.31 -7.09
C LEU A 48 -18.95 21.33 -6.07
N GLU A 49 -19.25 20.93 -4.84
CA GLU A 49 -19.65 21.86 -3.77
C GLU A 49 -18.51 22.82 -3.38
N ASN A 50 -17.29 22.31 -3.22
CA ASN A 50 -16.10 23.13 -2.96
C ASN A 50 -15.87 24.14 -4.08
N GLN A 51 -16.01 23.68 -5.34
CA GLN A 51 -15.92 24.54 -6.50
C GLN A 51 -17.02 25.61 -6.51
N ALA A 52 -18.26 25.24 -6.22
CA ALA A 52 -19.40 26.16 -6.22
C ALA A 52 -19.27 27.23 -5.12
N LYS A 53 -18.85 26.84 -3.91
CA LYS A 53 -18.58 27.78 -2.82
C LYS A 53 -17.50 28.79 -3.22
N GLN A 54 -16.44 28.32 -3.85
CA GLN A 54 -15.37 29.19 -4.32
C GLN A 54 -15.84 30.15 -5.42
N LEU A 55 -16.64 29.67 -6.39
CA LEU A 55 -17.25 30.52 -7.41
C LEU A 55 -18.17 31.61 -6.83
N VAL A 56 -18.91 31.31 -5.75
CA VAL A 56 -19.76 32.30 -5.06
C VAL A 56 -18.92 33.34 -4.31
N VAL A 57 -17.82 32.92 -3.69
CA VAL A 57 -16.88 33.86 -3.04
C VAL A 57 -16.22 34.76 -4.08
N GLU A 58 -15.84 34.20 -5.23
CA GLU A 58 -15.25 34.96 -6.33
C GLU A 58 -16.24 35.94 -6.95
N SER A 59 -17.50 35.56 -7.18
CA SER A 59 -18.53 36.49 -7.68
C SER A 59 -18.85 37.60 -6.68
N SER A 60 -18.81 37.28 -5.38
CA SER A 60 -19.05 38.26 -4.31
C SER A 60 -17.89 39.22 -4.12
N GLN A 61 -16.64 38.77 -4.29
CA GLN A 61 -15.44 39.62 -4.18
C GLN A 61 -15.13 40.42 -5.45
N THR A 62 -15.40 39.87 -6.64
CA THR A 62 -15.23 40.59 -7.92
C THR A 62 -16.39 41.57 -8.20
N GLY A 63 -17.52 41.43 -7.51
CA GLY A 63 -18.67 42.34 -7.59
C GLY A 63 -18.69 43.49 -6.57
N GLY A 64 -17.68 43.65 -5.73
CA GLY A 64 -17.75 44.53 -4.55
C GLY A 64 -16.50 45.36 -4.27
N GLY A 65 -16.26 46.39 -5.08
CA GLY A 65 -15.33 47.48 -4.78
C GLY A 65 -16.11 48.80 -4.60
N THR A 66 -16.11 49.32 -3.38
CA THR A 66 -16.74 50.57 -2.93
C THR A 66 -16.21 51.80 -3.69
N ALA A 67 -16.79 52.13 -4.85
CA ALA A 67 -16.86 53.48 -5.43
C ALA A 67 -17.59 53.48 -6.80
N SER A 68 -18.92 53.39 -6.80
CA SER A 68 -19.75 53.97 -7.87
C SER A 68 -21.21 53.97 -7.45
N SER A 69 -21.68 55.11 -6.96
CA SER A 69 -23.11 55.42 -6.90
C SER A 69 -23.57 55.68 -8.33
N GLY A 70 -24.36 54.77 -8.91
CA GLY A 70 -24.86 54.91 -10.27
C GLY A 70 -26.04 53.98 -10.52
N THR A 71 -27.22 54.41 -10.10
CA THR A 71 -28.50 53.76 -10.37
C THR A 71 -28.78 53.80 -11.88
N PHE A 72 -28.53 52.71 -12.60
CA PHE A 72 -29.13 52.46 -13.91
C PHE A 72 -29.72 51.05 -13.94
N SER A 73 -31.02 51.00 -13.72
CA SER A 73 -31.88 49.90 -14.13
C SER A 73 -31.91 49.88 -15.68
N SER A 74 -31.40 48.79 -16.28
CA SER A 74 -31.66 48.46 -17.68
C SER A 74 -32.05 46.98 -17.77
N GLN A 75 -33.32 46.81 -18.13
CA GLN A 75 -34.08 45.58 -18.27
C GLN A 75 -33.75 44.94 -19.64
N THR A 76 -32.71 44.10 -19.73
CA THR A 76 -32.52 42.98 -20.72
C THR A 76 -31.11 42.34 -20.72
N ALA A 77 -30.29 42.48 -19.67
CA ALA A 77 -28.97 41.84 -19.64
C ALA A 77 -29.01 40.48 -18.94
N VAL A 78 -28.63 39.43 -19.68
CA VAL A 78 -28.25 38.12 -19.13
C VAL A 78 -27.18 38.34 -18.05
N ASN A 79 -27.41 37.81 -16.85
CA ASN A 79 -26.46 37.84 -15.74
C ASN A 79 -25.06 37.39 -16.20
N ILE A 80 -24.12 38.34 -16.32
CA ILE A 80 -22.72 38.06 -16.69
C ILE A 80 -22.05 37.12 -15.67
N GLY A 81 -22.50 37.11 -14.41
CA GLY A 81 -22.06 36.15 -13.39
C GLY A 81 -22.56 34.71 -13.60
N GLY A 82 -23.61 34.50 -14.41
CA GLY A 82 -24.20 33.18 -14.67
C GLY A 82 -23.49 32.37 -15.76
N GLN A 83 -22.74 33.01 -16.65
CA GLN A 83 -21.99 32.34 -17.72
C GLN A 83 -20.72 31.63 -17.19
N TRP A 84 -20.08 32.16 -16.14
CA TRP A 84 -18.86 31.58 -15.55
C TRP A 84 -19.10 30.26 -14.81
N ALA A 85 -20.19 30.17 -14.04
CA ALA A 85 -20.57 28.94 -13.34
C ALA A 85 -21.06 27.85 -14.32
N GLY A 86 -21.67 28.25 -15.44
CA GLY A 86 -22.16 27.35 -16.49
C GLY A 86 -21.05 26.61 -17.25
N VAL A 87 -19.85 27.20 -17.36
CA VAL A 87 -18.70 26.61 -18.09
C VAL A 87 -17.71 25.92 -17.15
N ALA A 88 -17.51 26.44 -15.93
CA ALA A 88 -16.53 25.91 -14.99
C ALA A 88 -16.89 24.52 -14.43
N LEU A 89 -18.17 24.28 -14.06
CA LEU A 89 -18.58 23.01 -13.47
C LEU A 89 -18.50 21.82 -14.45
N PRO A 90 -18.91 21.95 -15.73
CA PRO A 90 -18.65 20.93 -16.74
C PRO A 90 -17.17 20.68 -17.01
N LEU A 91 -16.34 21.73 -17.01
CA LEU A 91 -14.89 21.59 -17.15
C LEU A 91 -14.27 20.80 -15.99
N VAL A 92 -14.70 21.06 -14.75
CA VAL A 92 -14.26 20.27 -13.58
C VAL A 92 -14.63 18.80 -13.74
N ARG A 93 -15.86 18.50 -14.20
CA ARG A 93 -16.27 17.13 -14.50
C ARG A 93 -15.42 16.49 -15.59
N LYS A 94 -15.06 17.23 -16.65
CA LYS A 94 -14.19 16.75 -17.72
C LYS A 94 -12.79 16.42 -17.17
N VAL A 95 -12.13 17.38 -16.51
CA VAL A 95 -10.77 17.22 -15.95
C VAL A 95 -10.71 16.09 -14.93
N PHE A 96 -11.58 16.06 -13.92
CA PHE A 96 -11.55 15.03 -12.86
C PHE A 96 -12.17 13.70 -13.28
N GLY A 97 -13.03 13.70 -14.30
CA GLY A 97 -13.56 12.49 -14.91
C GLY A 97 -12.50 11.74 -15.71
N GLN A 98 -11.58 12.46 -16.36
CA GLN A 98 -10.55 11.92 -17.25
C GLN A 98 -9.23 11.55 -16.56
N ILE A 99 -8.95 12.07 -15.36
CA ILE A 99 -7.76 11.73 -14.58
C ILE A 99 -7.65 10.21 -14.38
N ALA A 100 -6.56 9.61 -14.86
CA ALA A 100 -6.28 8.19 -14.73
C ALA A 100 -5.87 7.82 -13.29
N ALA A 101 -5.30 8.77 -12.53
CA ALA A 101 -4.83 8.55 -11.17
C ALA A 101 -5.89 8.00 -10.20
N LYS A 102 -7.19 8.21 -10.46
CA LYS A 102 -8.29 7.64 -9.66
C LYS A 102 -8.28 6.10 -9.58
N GLU A 103 -7.64 5.44 -10.54
CA GLU A 103 -7.45 4.00 -10.57
C GLU A 103 -6.23 3.54 -9.77
N PHE A 104 -5.25 4.42 -9.53
CA PHE A 104 -3.97 4.10 -8.87
C PHE A 104 -3.91 4.53 -7.40
N VAL A 105 -4.64 5.58 -7.03
CA VAL A 105 -4.65 6.16 -5.68
C VAL A 105 -6.07 6.40 -5.18
N SER A 106 -6.24 6.50 -3.86
CA SER A 106 -7.53 6.91 -3.29
C SER A 106 -7.74 8.41 -3.46
N VAL A 107 -8.97 8.82 -3.81
CA VAL A 107 -9.33 10.24 -3.95
C VAL A 107 -10.07 10.69 -2.70
N GLN A 108 -9.52 11.66 -1.97
CA GLN A 108 -10.09 12.19 -0.73
C GLN A 108 -10.20 13.71 -0.79
N PRO A 109 -11.35 14.26 -1.23
CA PRO A 109 -11.53 15.71 -1.31
C PRO A 109 -11.40 16.38 0.07
N MET A 110 -10.71 17.51 0.14
CA MET A 110 -10.58 18.30 1.39
C MET A 110 -11.56 19.48 1.38
N ASN A 111 -12.13 19.86 2.52
CA ASN A 111 -12.93 21.10 2.64
C ASN A 111 -12.08 22.33 3.03
N LEU A 112 -10.85 22.11 3.49
CA LEU A 112 -9.91 23.10 4.00
C LEU A 112 -8.55 22.92 3.29
N PRO A 113 -7.71 23.97 3.23
CA PRO A 113 -6.42 23.92 2.54
C PRO A 113 -5.41 22.96 3.21
N SER A 114 -5.66 22.55 4.45
CA SER A 114 -4.96 21.47 5.13
C SER A 114 -5.98 20.48 5.71
N GLY A 115 -5.62 19.21 5.69
CA GLY A 115 -6.43 18.13 6.23
C GLY A 115 -5.56 17.06 6.88
N LEU A 116 -6.21 16.12 7.55
CA LEU A 116 -5.58 14.93 8.11
C LEU A 116 -6.06 13.72 7.30
N VAL A 117 -5.13 12.88 6.87
CA VAL A 117 -5.43 11.55 6.33
C VAL A 117 -5.35 10.57 7.49
N PHE A 118 -6.40 9.77 7.67
CA PHE A 118 -6.50 8.76 8.72
C PHE A 118 -6.31 7.35 8.16
N TYR A 119 -5.75 6.47 8.97
CA TYR A 119 -5.69 5.04 8.71
C TYR A 119 -5.81 4.26 10.02
N LEU A 120 -6.29 3.02 9.88
CA LEU A 120 -6.46 2.10 10.99
C LEU A 120 -5.20 1.25 11.11
N ASP A 121 -4.55 1.33 12.26
CA ASP A 121 -3.51 0.40 12.69
C ASP A 121 -4.11 -0.55 13.73
N PHE A 122 -3.86 -1.84 13.58
CA PHE A 122 -4.32 -2.86 14.51
C PHE A 122 -3.12 -3.26 15.33
N GLN A 123 -3.20 -3.09 16.64
CA GLN A 123 -2.09 -3.34 17.57
C GLN A 123 -2.50 -4.34 18.63
N TYR A 124 -1.53 -5.07 19.17
CA TYR A 124 -1.76 -5.91 20.33
C TYR A 124 -2.05 -5.02 21.55
N GLY A 125 -3.10 -5.37 22.31
CA GLY A 125 -3.56 -4.58 23.46
C GLY A 125 -2.84 -4.90 24.76
N ASN A 126 -2.28 -6.11 24.87
CA ASN A 126 -1.56 -6.61 26.04
C ASN A 126 -0.33 -7.42 25.60
N ASP A 127 0.62 -7.61 26.52
CA ASP A 127 1.84 -8.37 26.27
C ASP A 127 1.54 -9.87 26.22
N LYS A 128 1.68 -10.50 25.05
CA LYS A 128 1.61 -11.95 24.89
C LYS A 128 2.62 -12.40 23.87
N THR A 129 3.64 -13.06 24.38
CA THR A 129 4.84 -13.36 23.63
C THR A 129 4.61 -14.28 22.44
N PRO A 130 5.25 -14.01 21.29
CA PRO A 130 6.33 -13.04 21.09
C PRO A 130 5.88 -11.59 20.83
N PHE A 131 4.61 -11.25 21.06
CA PHE A 131 4.03 -9.94 20.80
C PHE A 131 4.00 -9.07 22.07
N ALA A 132 4.34 -7.79 21.93
CA ALA A 132 4.22 -6.80 22.99
C ALA A 132 3.00 -5.90 22.76
N ALA A 133 2.47 -5.30 23.82
CA ALA A 133 1.43 -4.30 23.74
C ALA A 133 1.91 -3.12 22.88
N GLY A 134 1.09 -2.70 21.92
CA GLY A 134 1.41 -1.66 20.94
C GLY A 134 2.09 -2.15 19.66
N ASP A 135 2.56 -3.41 19.60
CA ASP A 135 3.09 -3.97 18.36
C ASP A 135 1.97 -4.08 17.31
N SER A 136 2.26 -3.73 16.06
CA SER A 136 1.29 -3.90 14.96
C SER A 136 1.07 -5.38 14.64
N LEU A 137 -0.18 -5.75 14.40
CA LEU A 137 -0.57 -7.08 13.93
C LEU A 137 0.00 -7.41 12.55
N TYR A 138 0.27 -6.37 11.77
CA TYR A 138 0.64 -6.48 10.36
C TYR A 138 2.15 -6.38 10.13
N GLY A 139 3.00 -6.70 11.09
CA GLY A 139 4.45 -6.63 10.91
C GLY A 139 5.10 -5.43 11.57
N ASN A 140 6.43 -5.48 11.70
CA ASN A 140 7.23 -4.41 12.25
C ASN A 140 7.16 -3.17 11.37
N GLU A 141 7.23 -1.99 11.99
CA GLU A 141 7.38 -0.74 11.25
C GLU A 141 8.70 -0.77 10.44
N GLY A 142 8.59 -0.59 9.12
CA GLY A 142 9.75 -0.43 8.23
C GLY A 142 10.39 0.96 8.39
N GLY A 143 11.50 1.19 7.69
CA GLY A 143 12.25 2.47 7.74
C GLY A 143 11.49 3.72 7.24
N ASN A 144 10.20 3.63 6.94
CA ASN A 144 9.37 4.70 6.37
C ASN A 144 8.41 5.31 7.41
N ALA A 145 8.90 5.53 8.63
CA ALA A 145 8.11 6.07 9.74
C ALA A 145 7.29 7.32 9.37
N PRO A 146 6.02 7.44 9.82
CA PRO A 146 5.32 6.54 10.75
C PRO A 146 4.60 5.36 10.04
N PHE A 147 5.03 5.00 8.82
CA PHE A 147 4.28 4.11 7.95
C PHE A 147 5.08 2.95 7.36
N GLY A 148 4.35 1.87 7.13
CA GLY A 148 4.77 0.77 6.29
C GLY A 148 5.35 -0.37 7.08
N ASN A 149 5.04 -1.58 6.63
CA ASN A 149 5.30 -2.78 7.40
C ASN A 149 6.27 -3.69 6.65
N THR A 150 7.18 -4.30 7.41
CA THR A 150 8.05 -5.33 6.87
C THR A 150 7.29 -6.67 6.82
N ASN A 151 7.89 -7.65 6.14
CA ASN A 151 7.45 -9.04 6.16
C ASN A 151 7.92 -9.79 7.43
N GLU A 152 8.33 -9.06 8.47
CA GLU A 152 8.82 -9.60 9.74
C GLU A 152 8.02 -9.03 10.91
N GLY A 153 7.69 -9.86 11.89
CA GLY A 153 6.97 -9.43 13.08
C GLY A 153 5.46 -9.44 12.93
N GLY A 154 4.73 -9.08 13.99
CA GLY A 154 3.28 -9.29 14.05
C GLY A 154 2.89 -10.74 13.73
N LEU A 155 1.79 -10.95 13.00
CA LEU A 155 1.35 -12.29 12.57
C LEU A 155 2.29 -12.91 11.51
N TYR A 156 3.21 -12.14 10.91
CA TYR A 156 4.11 -12.65 9.88
C TYR A 156 5.31 -13.40 10.45
N GLY A 157 5.47 -14.63 10.00
CA GLY A 157 6.67 -15.43 10.23
C GLY A 157 6.38 -16.83 10.74
N ALA A 158 7.22 -17.78 10.34
CA ALA A 158 7.13 -19.14 10.81
C ALA A 158 7.32 -19.22 12.33
N GLY A 159 6.50 -20.03 13.01
CA GLY A 159 6.60 -20.23 14.46
C GLY A 159 5.95 -19.15 15.32
N ARG A 160 5.25 -18.18 14.72
CA ARG A 160 4.50 -17.15 15.45
C ARG A 160 3.02 -17.49 15.64
N PHE A 161 2.63 -18.72 15.32
CA PHE A 161 1.27 -19.22 15.56
C PHE A 161 1.09 -19.61 17.02
N GLY A 162 -0.10 -19.38 17.57
CA GLY A 162 -0.44 -19.74 18.96
C GLY A 162 -1.02 -18.59 19.79
N TYR A 163 -1.87 -17.76 19.19
CA TYR A 163 -2.46 -16.57 19.82
C TYR A 163 -3.03 -16.85 21.22
N SER A 164 -3.62 -18.02 21.49
CA SER A 164 -4.11 -18.39 22.83
C SER A 164 -3.37 -19.55 23.49
N ILE A 165 -2.24 -20.00 22.92
CA ILE A 165 -1.50 -21.16 23.44
C ILE A 165 -0.59 -20.72 24.59
N GLN A 166 -0.65 -21.43 25.71
CA GLN A 166 0.35 -21.28 26.78
C GLN A 166 1.55 -22.16 26.45
N ASN A 167 2.69 -21.52 26.24
CA ASN A 167 3.93 -22.27 26.06
C ASN A 167 4.50 -22.62 27.43
N THR A 168 5.04 -23.83 27.54
CA THR A 168 5.83 -24.26 28.69
C THR A 168 7.31 -24.24 28.35
N SER A 169 8.19 -24.47 29.33
CA SER A 169 9.63 -24.59 29.09
C SER A 169 10.25 -25.77 29.79
N SER A 170 11.27 -26.36 29.17
CA SER A 170 12.13 -27.39 29.75
C SER A 170 13.59 -27.02 29.55
N GLN A 171 14.42 -27.43 30.50
CA GLN A 171 15.86 -27.35 30.35
C GLN A 171 16.38 -28.70 29.84
N VAL A 172 16.90 -28.72 28.62
CA VAL A 172 17.34 -29.92 27.93
C VAL A 172 18.80 -29.78 27.54
N ASN A 173 19.59 -30.83 27.77
CA ASN A 173 20.98 -30.86 27.30
C ASN A 173 21.02 -30.95 25.77
N VAL A 174 21.89 -30.16 25.16
CA VAL A 174 22.16 -30.27 23.72
C VAL A 174 22.72 -31.67 23.44
N ALA A 175 22.02 -32.45 22.64
CA ALA A 175 22.44 -33.79 22.26
C ALA A 175 23.61 -33.74 21.26
N ALA A 176 23.55 -32.84 20.29
CA ALA A 176 24.61 -32.64 19.30
C ALA A 176 24.62 -31.21 18.74
N VAL A 177 25.81 -30.74 18.37
CA VAL A 177 26.01 -29.47 17.66
C VAL A 177 26.78 -29.76 16.38
N ALA A 178 26.25 -29.32 15.24
CA ALA A 178 26.89 -29.42 13.94
C ALA A 178 26.88 -28.06 13.23
N THR A 179 27.78 -27.86 12.27
CA THR A 179 27.68 -26.74 11.33
C THR A 179 26.45 -26.94 10.45
N ALA A 180 25.65 -25.90 10.26
CA ALA A 180 24.46 -25.98 9.42
C ALA A 180 24.86 -26.19 7.95
N LYS A 181 24.04 -26.96 7.24
CA LYS A 181 24.19 -27.19 5.79
C LYS A 181 23.11 -26.43 5.06
N TRP A 182 23.34 -26.10 3.79
CA TRP A 182 22.32 -25.46 2.96
C TRP A 182 21.03 -26.30 2.84
N SER A 183 21.14 -27.64 2.93
CA SER A 183 20.00 -28.54 3.01
C SER A 183 19.14 -28.34 4.27
N ASP A 184 19.73 -27.93 5.40
CA ASP A 184 18.97 -27.65 6.62
C ASP A 184 18.11 -26.38 6.46
N PHE A 185 18.46 -25.49 5.53
CA PHE A 185 17.68 -24.32 5.12
C PHE A 185 16.71 -24.62 3.96
N ASN A 186 16.44 -25.90 3.65
CA ASN A 186 15.63 -26.31 2.50
C ASN A 186 16.07 -25.71 1.16
N TYR A 187 17.37 -25.45 1.00
CA TYR A 187 17.94 -24.81 -0.19
C TYR A 187 17.43 -23.37 -0.45
N ASP A 188 17.03 -22.66 0.60
CA ASP A 188 16.64 -21.25 0.51
C ASP A 188 17.81 -20.39 -0.01
N SER A 189 17.54 -19.60 -1.07
CA SER A 189 18.54 -18.75 -1.71
C SER A 189 19.04 -17.63 -0.79
N ASP A 190 18.22 -17.19 0.16
CA ASP A 190 18.56 -16.10 1.07
C ASP A 190 19.70 -16.50 2.03
N TYR A 191 19.86 -17.80 2.29
CA TYR A 191 20.91 -18.37 3.12
C TYR A 191 22.04 -19.02 2.31
N SER A 192 21.97 -19.02 0.98
CA SER A 192 22.93 -19.72 0.11
C SER A 192 24.40 -19.29 0.29
N ALA A 193 24.64 -18.05 0.69
CA ALA A 193 25.98 -17.51 0.96
C ALA A 193 26.36 -17.47 2.46
N SER A 194 25.38 -17.62 3.35
CA SER A 194 25.53 -17.38 4.81
C SER A 194 25.22 -18.60 5.67
N PHE A 195 24.79 -19.73 5.10
CA PHE A 195 24.44 -20.94 5.87
C PHE A 195 25.58 -21.43 6.77
N GLY A 196 26.85 -21.18 6.40
CA GLY A 196 28.03 -21.55 7.17
C GLY A 196 28.18 -20.81 8.50
N ASP A 197 27.53 -19.65 8.65
CA ASP A 197 27.52 -18.87 9.90
C ASP A 197 26.55 -19.42 10.94
N TYR A 198 25.75 -20.43 10.58
CA TYR A 198 24.75 -21.04 11.45
C TYR A 198 25.19 -22.40 11.98
N LYS A 199 24.72 -22.71 13.18
CA LYS A 199 24.86 -24.03 13.81
C LYS A 199 23.51 -24.72 13.93
N LYS A 200 23.53 -26.05 13.76
CA LYS A 200 22.43 -26.96 14.01
C LYS A 200 22.56 -27.53 15.41
N PHE A 201 21.63 -27.16 16.29
CA PHE A 201 21.50 -27.67 17.65
C PHE A 201 20.44 -28.74 17.70
N SER A 202 20.82 -29.94 18.16
CA SER A 202 19.91 -31.08 18.27
C SER A 202 19.61 -31.37 19.73
N PHE A 203 18.34 -31.54 20.08
CA PHE A 203 17.88 -31.84 21.43
C PHE A 203 17.02 -33.09 21.43
N ALA A 204 17.20 -33.98 22.40
CA ALA A 204 16.41 -35.21 22.48
C ALA A 204 14.95 -34.91 22.79
N LYS A 205 14.02 -35.56 22.06
CA LYS A 205 12.57 -35.44 22.25
C LYS A 205 12.14 -35.87 23.65
N THR A 206 12.85 -36.82 24.25
CA THR A 206 12.63 -37.29 25.63
C THR A 206 12.79 -36.18 26.68
N GLY A 207 13.54 -35.11 26.39
CA GLY A 207 13.66 -33.93 27.25
C GLY A 207 12.49 -32.95 27.16
N LEU A 208 11.61 -33.13 26.17
CA LEU A 208 10.47 -32.26 25.85
C LEU A 208 9.17 -33.05 26.06
N GLY A 209 8.83 -33.33 27.31
CA GLY A 209 7.65 -34.12 27.68
C GLY A 209 6.35 -33.50 27.16
N MET A 210 5.52 -34.29 26.49
CA MET A 210 4.22 -33.91 25.92
C MET A 210 4.26 -32.74 24.93
N ALA A 211 5.42 -32.44 24.35
CA ALA A 211 5.55 -31.35 23.38
C ALA A 211 4.80 -31.66 22.07
N ASP A 212 4.21 -30.63 21.46
CA ASP A 212 3.59 -30.72 20.13
C ASP A 212 4.65 -30.69 19.03
N PHE A 213 5.09 -31.88 18.62
CA PHE A 213 6.09 -32.03 17.56
C PHE A 213 5.56 -31.73 16.15
N GLU A 214 4.23 -31.69 15.94
CA GLU A 214 3.65 -31.22 14.68
C GLU A 214 3.74 -29.69 14.57
N GLY A 215 3.63 -29.01 15.71
CA GLY A 215 3.81 -27.56 15.88
C GLY A 215 5.26 -27.09 16.12
N VAL A 216 6.29 -27.90 15.81
CA VAL A 216 7.68 -27.68 16.25
C VAL A 216 8.28 -26.30 15.87
N LYS A 217 7.79 -25.68 14.79
CA LYS A 217 8.23 -24.34 14.38
C LYS A 217 7.91 -23.26 15.42
N GLY A 218 6.90 -23.48 16.27
CA GLY A 218 6.55 -22.60 17.38
C GLY A 218 7.52 -22.66 18.57
N PHE A 219 8.47 -23.60 18.57
CA PHE A 219 9.39 -23.77 19.69
C PHE A 219 10.47 -22.70 19.65
N GLN A 220 10.82 -22.19 20.83
CA GLN A 220 11.78 -21.09 20.98
C GLN A 220 12.98 -21.53 21.80
N LEU A 221 14.17 -21.26 21.28
CA LEU A 221 15.44 -21.66 21.86
C LEU A 221 16.15 -20.44 22.47
N TYR A 222 16.59 -20.59 23.73
CA TYR A 222 17.34 -19.56 24.46
C TYR A 222 18.67 -20.08 24.96
N SER A 223 19.69 -19.21 24.93
CA SER A 223 21.01 -19.52 25.48
C SER A 223 21.01 -19.52 27.01
N GLY A 224 21.79 -20.42 27.59
CA GLY A 224 21.79 -20.79 29.01
C GLY A 224 22.05 -19.67 30.02
N SER A 225 22.50 -18.48 29.60
CA SER A 225 22.68 -17.32 30.49
C SER A 225 21.37 -16.62 30.88
N ALA A 226 20.25 -16.94 30.22
CA ALA A 226 18.95 -16.32 30.50
C ALA A 226 17.99 -17.17 31.34
N ALA A 227 18.47 -18.29 31.92
CA ALA A 227 17.67 -19.24 32.70
C ALA A 227 18.07 -19.32 34.18
N SER A 228 19.07 -18.53 34.62
CA SER A 228 19.41 -18.45 36.04
C SER A 228 18.47 -17.48 36.74
N ARG A 229 17.51 -18.05 37.51
CA ARG A 229 16.36 -17.47 38.25
C ARG A 229 15.03 -17.87 37.57
N ILE A 230 14.12 -18.67 38.11
CA ILE A 230 13.82 -19.15 39.47
C ILE A 230 12.86 -20.35 39.33
N PRO A 231 12.83 -21.35 40.24
CA PRO A 231 11.58 -22.03 40.56
C PRO A 231 10.55 -20.97 41.04
N SER A 232 9.41 -20.81 40.37
CA SER A 232 8.23 -20.00 40.76
C SER A 232 7.98 -18.60 40.16
N LEU A 233 8.83 -18.02 39.29
CA LEU A 233 8.48 -16.75 38.62
C LEU A 233 8.92 -16.74 37.15
N LEU A 234 7.91 -16.87 36.28
CA LEU A 234 7.92 -16.64 34.83
C LEU A 234 8.90 -17.50 34.01
N VAL A 235 8.32 -18.56 33.41
CA VAL A 235 8.76 -19.10 32.11
C VAL A 235 9.14 -17.91 31.22
N LYS A 236 10.32 -17.94 30.61
CA LYS A 236 10.76 -16.91 29.65
C LYS A 236 9.96 -17.03 28.35
N THR A 237 8.66 -16.80 28.46
CA THR A 237 7.77 -16.50 27.34
C THR A 237 8.18 -15.15 26.75
N GLY A 238 8.61 -14.19 27.58
CA GLY A 238 8.89 -12.76 27.32
C GLY A 238 9.75 -12.29 26.12
N SER A 239 10.40 -13.17 25.35
CA SER A 239 11.38 -12.74 24.32
C SER A 239 11.35 -13.68 23.13
N ALA A 240 11.50 -13.18 21.90
CA ALA A 240 11.75 -14.07 20.77
C ALA A 240 13.02 -14.91 21.01
N GLY A 241 12.96 -16.20 20.65
CA GLY A 241 14.12 -17.08 20.68
C GLY A 241 15.18 -16.68 19.65
N LYS A 242 16.40 -17.23 19.78
CA LYS A 242 17.56 -16.89 18.94
C LYS A 242 17.72 -17.79 17.71
N GLN A 243 16.72 -18.62 17.43
CA GLN A 243 16.67 -19.54 16.29
C GLN A 243 15.94 -18.96 15.08
N VAL A 244 16.23 -19.51 13.91
CA VAL A 244 15.44 -19.30 12.70
C VAL A 244 14.28 -20.31 12.68
N SER A 245 13.13 -19.91 13.22
CA SER A 245 11.96 -20.78 13.43
C SER A 245 11.44 -21.45 12.14
N ALA A 246 11.66 -20.85 10.97
CA ALA A 246 11.23 -21.41 9.67
C ALA A 246 11.83 -22.79 9.36
N PHE A 247 13.03 -23.04 9.86
CA PHE A 247 13.82 -24.25 9.60
C PHE A 247 13.94 -25.17 10.82
N THR A 248 13.17 -24.89 11.87
CA THR A 248 13.09 -25.81 13.01
C THR A 248 12.39 -27.09 12.54
N SER A 249 13.02 -28.23 12.81
CA SER A 249 12.60 -29.54 12.31
C SER A 249 12.68 -30.60 13.42
N VAL A 250 12.02 -31.73 13.20
CA VAL A 250 12.00 -32.86 14.13
C VAL A 250 12.29 -34.14 13.36
N ASP A 251 13.13 -35.01 13.92
CA ASP A 251 13.34 -36.38 13.46
C ASP A 251 12.70 -37.37 14.44
N ASP A 252 12.97 -38.67 14.30
CA ASP A 252 12.42 -39.69 15.18
C ASP A 252 12.87 -39.53 16.65
N THR A 253 14.05 -38.97 16.88
CA THR A 253 14.74 -38.92 18.19
C THR A 253 14.92 -37.51 18.75
N ASN A 254 15.08 -36.49 17.90
CA ASN A 254 15.55 -35.16 18.23
C ASN A 254 14.73 -34.05 17.55
N VAL A 255 14.74 -32.89 18.18
CA VAL A 255 14.33 -31.60 17.61
C VAL A 255 15.59 -30.83 17.22
N HIS A 256 15.62 -30.27 16.01
CA HIS A 256 16.72 -29.49 15.47
C HIS A 256 16.36 -28.02 15.34
N PHE A 257 17.22 -27.16 15.87
CA PHE A 257 17.16 -25.71 15.72
C PHE A 257 18.36 -25.19 14.94
N LEU A 258 18.14 -24.20 14.07
CA LEU A 258 19.20 -23.45 13.41
C LEU A 258 19.34 -22.08 14.07
N ALA A 259 20.53 -21.72 14.50
CA ALA A 259 20.81 -20.42 15.10
C ALA A 259 22.20 -19.93 14.70
N LEU A 260 22.40 -18.60 14.67
CA LEU A 260 23.68 -17.97 14.33
C LEU A 260 24.75 -18.40 15.33
N ALA A 261 25.93 -18.81 14.84
CA ALA A 261 27.03 -19.23 15.69
C ALA A 261 27.47 -18.13 16.68
N ALA A 262 27.34 -16.86 16.27
CA ALA A 262 27.67 -15.70 17.08
C ALA A 262 26.81 -15.56 18.35
N ASP A 263 25.51 -15.90 18.27
CA ASP A 263 24.59 -15.85 19.41
C ASP A 263 24.88 -16.96 20.44
N TRP A 264 25.74 -17.92 20.09
CA TRP A 264 26.02 -19.15 20.83
C TRP A 264 27.52 -19.38 21.04
N ALA A 265 28.27 -18.30 21.28
CA ALA A 265 29.69 -18.35 21.58
C ALA A 265 29.99 -18.96 22.98
N GLY A 266 31.18 -19.54 23.16
CA GLY A 266 31.62 -20.08 24.46
C GLY A 266 30.93 -21.39 24.86
N ALA A 267 30.84 -21.67 26.16
CA ALA A 267 30.33 -22.94 26.71
C ALA A 267 28.86 -23.22 26.33
N THR A 268 28.05 -22.19 26.05
CA THR A 268 26.64 -22.33 25.66
C THR A 268 26.43 -22.97 24.29
N GLY A 269 27.46 -22.99 23.43
CA GLY A 269 27.41 -23.57 22.08
C GLY A 269 27.88 -25.02 21.99
N ASN A 270 28.05 -25.72 23.12
CA ASN A 270 28.64 -27.06 23.17
C ASN A 270 27.60 -28.14 23.48
N ALA A 271 27.84 -29.37 23.00
CA ALA A 271 27.07 -30.54 23.39
C ALA A 271 27.11 -30.76 24.91
N ALA A 272 26.09 -31.45 25.43
CA ALA A 272 25.85 -31.69 26.87
C ALA A 272 25.63 -30.42 27.73
N THR A 273 25.51 -29.24 27.11
CA THR A 273 25.16 -28.02 27.83
C THR A 273 23.64 -27.88 27.91
N ALA A 274 23.13 -27.58 29.11
CA ALA A 274 21.71 -27.44 29.37
C ALA A 274 21.16 -26.12 28.81
N GLN A 275 20.18 -26.17 27.90
CA GLN A 275 19.55 -25.00 27.29
C GLN A 275 18.06 -24.97 27.59
N SER A 276 17.48 -23.77 27.65
CA SER A 276 16.04 -23.60 27.85
C SER A 276 15.32 -23.57 26.51
N ILE A 277 14.34 -24.46 26.36
CA ILE A 277 13.47 -24.53 25.20
C ILE A 277 12.05 -24.24 25.68
N VAL A 278 11.41 -23.27 25.04
CA VAL A 278 9.99 -22.98 25.20
C VAL A 278 9.21 -23.69 24.10
N PHE A 279 8.17 -24.43 24.44
CA PHE A 279 7.43 -25.26 23.49
C PHE A 279 5.93 -25.31 23.82
N GLN A 280 5.15 -25.68 22.80
CA GLN A 280 3.71 -25.90 22.89
C GLN A 280 3.44 -27.34 23.32
N VAL A 281 2.37 -27.57 24.08
CA VAL A 281 2.02 -28.89 24.59
C VAL A 281 0.95 -29.54 23.71
N GLN A 282 1.12 -30.82 23.39
CA GLN A 282 0.18 -31.57 22.57
C GLN A 282 -1.04 -32.00 23.39
N PRO A 283 -2.27 -31.78 22.90
CA PRO A 283 -3.46 -32.31 23.56
C PRO A 283 -3.53 -33.83 23.41
N THR A 284 -4.04 -34.52 24.44
CA THR A 284 -4.31 -35.97 24.36
C THR A 284 -5.82 -36.22 24.33
N ASP A 285 -6.24 -37.38 23.85
CA ASP A 285 -7.66 -37.73 23.71
C ASP A 285 -8.45 -37.68 25.03
N GLN A 286 -7.77 -37.85 26.17
CA GLN A 286 -8.38 -37.81 27.50
C GLN A 286 -8.55 -36.39 28.06
N TYR A 287 -7.80 -35.39 27.57
CA TYR A 287 -7.79 -34.02 28.10
C TYR A 287 -8.16 -33.01 27.00
N ARG A 288 -9.43 -33.00 26.60
CA ARG A 288 -10.01 -32.13 25.56
C ARG A 288 -10.74 -30.95 26.25
N GLY A 289 -10.20 -29.74 26.22
CA GLY A 289 -10.79 -28.55 26.87
C GLY A 289 -10.09 -27.24 26.48
N ASP A 290 -10.57 -26.09 26.96
CA ASP A 290 -9.91 -24.78 26.80
C ASP A 290 -8.63 -24.75 27.63
N PHE A 291 -7.59 -25.32 27.02
CA PHE A 291 -6.26 -25.48 27.59
C PHE A 291 -5.82 -24.21 28.36
N GLU A 292 -5.28 -24.44 29.57
CA GLU A 292 -4.31 -23.58 30.26
C GLU A 292 -4.74 -22.75 31.49
N ALA A 293 -5.72 -23.21 32.28
CA ALA A 293 -5.81 -22.79 33.69
C ALA A 293 -6.30 -23.91 34.63
N GLY A 294 -5.47 -24.32 35.60
CA GLY A 294 -5.91 -25.12 36.75
C GLY A 294 -5.88 -26.65 36.58
N ASN A 295 -5.26 -27.19 35.54
CA ASN A 295 -5.15 -28.64 35.35
C ASN A 295 -3.70 -29.10 35.60
N SER A 296 -3.50 -30.11 36.46
CA SER A 296 -2.19 -30.69 36.79
C SER A 296 -1.66 -31.66 35.72
N VAL A 297 -2.43 -31.89 34.65
CA VAL A 297 -2.08 -32.68 33.47
C VAL A 297 -2.37 -31.83 32.24
N PRO A 298 -1.52 -31.77 31.19
CA PRO A 298 -0.29 -32.55 30.92
C PRO A 298 0.96 -32.17 31.72
N ASN A 299 0.95 -31.09 32.51
CA ASN A 299 2.09 -30.70 33.33
C ASN A 299 1.64 -30.28 34.75
N THR A 300 2.43 -30.65 35.77
CA THR A 300 2.12 -30.40 37.19
C THR A 300 2.29 -28.94 37.61
N TRP A 301 2.72 -28.07 36.70
CA TRP A 301 2.96 -26.64 36.94
C TRP A 301 1.78 -25.76 36.52
N ASN A 302 0.74 -26.33 35.88
CA ASN A 302 -0.43 -25.64 35.35
C ASN A 302 -1.64 -25.62 36.32
N ASP A 303 -1.51 -26.25 37.50
CA ASP A 303 -2.54 -26.22 38.56
C ASP A 303 -2.21 -25.14 39.60
N SER A 304 -2.93 -24.02 39.56
CA SER A 304 -2.92 -23.02 40.62
C SER A 304 -3.96 -23.35 41.68
N GLY A 305 -3.64 -24.30 42.57
CA GLY A 305 -4.45 -24.51 43.76
C GLY A 305 -4.30 -25.87 44.43
N SER A 306 -4.02 -26.93 43.68
CA SER A 306 -3.84 -28.26 44.26
C SER A 306 -2.34 -28.51 44.44
N ASN A 307 -1.89 -28.82 45.67
CA ASN A 307 -0.50 -29.14 46.08
C ASN A 307 0.34 -28.01 46.71
N GLY A 308 -0.25 -26.90 47.16
CA GLY A 308 0.49 -25.83 47.88
C GLY A 308 1.26 -24.84 47.00
N ASN A 309 1.07 -24.92 45.68
CA ASN A 309 1.73 -24.10 44.67
C ASN A 309 0.96 -22.79 44.38
N SER A 310 0.81 -21.94 45.41
CA SER A 310 0.20 -20.61 45.24
C SER A 310 1.08 -19.74 44.33
N GLY A 311 0.62 -19.43 43.11
CA GLY A 311 1.32 -18.58 42.14
C GLY A 311 2.18 -19.31 41.08
N CYS A 312 2.00 -20.62 40.87
CA CYS A 312 2.87 -21.39 39.96
C CYS A 312 2.45 -21.39 38.48
N CYS A 313 1.19 -21.11 38.14
CA CYS A 313 0.76 -21.00 36.75
C CYS A 313 0.74 -19.52 36.34
N PRO A 314 1.34 -19.14 35.20
CA PRO A 314 1.13 -17.79 34.67
C PRO A 314 -0.36 -17.61 34.38
N PRO A 315 -0.95 -16.43 34.63
CA PRO A 315 -2.32 -16.16 34.21
C PRO A 315 -2.42 -16.40 32.70
N GLN A 316 -3.48 -17.07 32.24
CA GLN A 316 -3.74 -17.25 30.82
C GLN A 316 -3.94 -15.88 30.18
N VAL A 317 -2.89 -15.37 29.52
CA VAL A 317 -2.95 -14.09 28.81
C VAL A 317 -3.51 -14.35 27.41
N ILE A 318 -4.74 -13.91 27.20
CA ILE A 318 -5.38 -13.88 25.89
C ILE A 318 -4.97 -12.56 25.21
N PRO A 319 -4.35 -12.58 24.01
CA PRO A 319 -4.04 -11.37 23.28
C PRO A 319 -5.29 -10.56 22.99
N GLU A 320 -5.23 -9.28 23.33
CA GLU A 320 -6.21 -8.29 22.93
C GLU A 320 -5.78 -7.66 21.61
N ILE A 321 -6.75 -7.30 20.76
CA ILE A 321 -6.49 -6.56 19.52
C ILE A 321 -7.18 -5.21 19.67
N ASN A 322 -6.36 -4.16 19.72
CA ASN A 322 -6.82 -2.78 19.78
C ASN A 322 -6.72 -2.13 18.40
N ILE A 323 -7.62 -1.18 18.15
CA ILE A 323 -7.63 -0.38 16.93
C ILE A 323 -7.14 1.02 17.29
N GLN A 324 -6.04 1.45 16.69
CA GLN A 324 -5.54 2.81 16.82
C GLN A 324 -5.74 3.55 15.50
N MET A 325 -6.32 4.76 15.58
CA MET A 325 -6.36 5.66 14.45
C MET A 325 -5.06 6.48 14.42
N LYS A 326 -4.22 6.22 13.42
CA LYS A 326 -3.04 7.05 13.15
C LYS A 326 -3.42 8.10 12.09
N SER A 327 -2.81 9.29 12.17
CA SER A 327 -3.13 10.40 11.27
C SER A 327 -1.87 11.05 10.71
N SER A 328 -1.99 11.63 9.51
CA SER A 328 -0.93 12.36 8.86
C SER A 328 -1.46 13.65 8.25
N ALA A 329 -0.83 14.77 8.56
CA ALA A 329 -1.15 16.04 7.95
C ALA A 329 -0.78 16.07 6.46
N ILE A 330 -1.69 16.64 5.67
CA ILE A 330 -1.51 16.99 4.26
C ILE A 330 -1.87 18.46 4.05
N VAL A 331 -1.16 19.11 3.14
CA VAL A 331 -1.34 20.53 2.80
C VAL A 331 -1.43 20.67 1.30
N ALA A 332 -2.45 21.38 0.81
CA ALA A 332 -2.67 21.58 -0.62
C ALA A 332 -1.63 22.53 -1.22
N LYS A 333 -0.97 22.07 -2.29
CA LYS A 333 -0.13 22.91 -3.15
C LYS A 333 -0.97 23.52 -4.27
N THR A 334 -0.61 24.73 -4.68
CA THR A 334 -1.29 25.44 -5.77
C THR A 334 -0.51 25.30 -7.08
N ARG A 335 -1.20 25.04 -8.18
CA ARG A 335 -0.69 25.09 -9.56
C ARG A 335 -1.44 26.18 -10.33
N LYS A 336 -0.75 26.84 -11.26
CA LYS A 336 -1.32 27.93 -12.07
C LYS A 336 -0.80 27.84 -13.49
N LEU A 337 -1.68 28.02 -14.47
CA LEU A 337 -1.34 28.21 -15.87
C LEU A 337 -1.98 29.49 -16.37
N LYS A 338 -1.36 30.11 -17.38
CA LYS A 338 -1.91 31.28 -18.07
C LYS A 338 -1.85 31.06 -19.58
N ALA A 339 -2.91 31.42 -20.28
CA ALA A 339 -2.88 31.63 -21.71
C ALA A 339 -2.87 33.12 -22.01
N VAL A 340 -2.13 33.47 -23.06
CA VAL A 340 -2.09 34.80 -23.67
C VAL A 340 -2.21 34.56 -25.17
N TRP A 341 -3.10 35.29 -25.81
CA TRP A 341 -3.22 35.29 -27.26
C TRP A 341 -3.35 36.73 -27.75
N THR A 342 -3.06 36.97 -29.02
CA THR A 342 -3.22 38.29 -29.61
C THR A 342 -4.65 38.46 -30.15
N PRO A 343 -5.24 39.66 -30.09
CA PRO A 343 -6.56 39.90 -30.63
C PRO A 343 -6.60 39.67 -32.16
N GLU A 344 -5.49 39.94 -32.87
CA GLU A 344 -5.36 39.66 -34.30
C GLU A 344 -5.46 38.17 -34.59
N PHE A 345 -4.75 37.33 -33.81
CA PHE A 345 -4.83 35.87 -33.98
C PHE A 345 -6.24 35.33 -33.70
N ALA A 346 -6.94 35.86 -32.69
CA ALA A 346 -8.32 35.45 -32.42
C ALA A 346 -9.27 35.85 -33.55
N GLN A 347 -9.08 37.04 -34.14
CA GLN A 347 -9.87 37.50 -35.29
C GLN A 347 -9.59 36.63 -36.52
N ASP A 348 -8.32 36.37 -36.83
CA ASP A 348 -7.90 35.53 -37.95
C ASP A 348 -8.41 34.09 -37.80
N LEU A 349 -8.26 33.50 -36.61
CA LEU A 349 -8.72 32.15 -36.31
C LEU A 349 -10.24 32.01 -36.47
N ASN A 350 -11.00 33.00 -35.98
CA ASN A 350 -12.45 33.00 -36.13
C ASN A 350 -12.87 33.23 -37.60
N ALA A 351 -12.19 34.13 -38.32
CA ALA A 351 -12.53 34.44 -39.70
C ALA A 351 -12.27 33.27 -40.67
N TYR A 352 -11.17 32.52 -40.47
CA TYR A 352 -10.81 31.42 -41.35
C TYR A 352 -11.33 30.05 -40.90
N HIS A 353 -11.37 29.79 -39.60
CA HIS A 353 -11.69 28.47 -39.06
C HIS A 353 -13.00 28.43 -38.26
N ALA A 354 -13.68 29.57 -38.05
CA ALA A 354 -14.87 29.68 -37.19
C ALA A 354 -14.64 29.11 -35.78
N LEU A 355 -13.38 29.13 -35.32
CA LEU A 355 -12.97 28.65 -34.00
C LEU A 355 -12.78 29.83 -33.04
N ASP A 356 -13.28 29.66 -31.83
CA ASP A 356 -13.06 30.61 -30.74
C ASP A 356 -11.73 30.29 -30.03
N ALA A 357 -10.75 31.19 -30.21
CA ALA A 357 -9.44 31.07 -29.59
C ALA A 357 -9.52 30.95 -28.05
N GLU A 358 -10.48 31.62 -27.40
CA GLU A 358 -10.63 31.55 -25.95
C GLU A 358 -11.06 30.15 -25.50
N ALA A 359 -12.07 29.59 -26.16
CA ALA A 359 -12.62 28.28 -25.85
C ALA A 359 -11.59 27.16 -26.08
N GLU A 360 -10.89 27.19 -27.21
CA GLU A 360 -9.87 26.21 -27.57
C GLU A 360 -8.68 26.24 -26.60
N LEU A 361 -8.13 27.42 -26.31
CA LEU A 361 -7.02 27.54 -25.37
C LEU A 361 -7.43 27.11 -23.95
N THR A 362 -8.64 27.45 -23.51
CA THR A 362 -9.14 27.00 -22.20
C THR A 362 -9.27 25.48 -22.12
N SER A 363 -9.71 24.83 -23.22
CA SER A 363 -9.82 23.38 -23.32
C SER A 363 -8.45 22.70 -23.23
N ILE A 364 -7.46 23.18 -24.01
CA ILE A 364 -6.09 22.64 -24.01
C ILE A 364 -5.42 22.78 -22.64
N LEU A 365 -5.58 23.94 -21.98
CA LEU A 365 -5.00 24.14 -20.66
C LEU A 365 -5.62 23.22 -19.60
N SER A 366 -6.93 22.95 -19.71
CA SER A 366 -7.62 22.03 -18.80
C SER A 366 -7.11 20.60 -18.95
N GLU A 367 -6.85 20.18 -20.20
CA GLU A 367 -6.26 18.88 -20.52
C GLU A 367 -4.81 18.77 -20.03
N TYR A 368 -4.00 19.81 -20.24
CA TYR A 368 -2.63 19.86 -19.75
C TYR A 368 -2.55 19.70 -18.22
N ILE A 369 -3.47 20.34 -17.48
CA ILE A 369 -3.57 20.20 -16.02
C ILE A 369 -3.82 18.74 -15.62
N SER A 370 -4.75 18.04 -16.28
CA SER A 370 -4.99 16.61 -15.96
C SER A 370 -3.75 15.75 -16.21
N LEU A 371 -3.06 15.96 -17.35
CA LEU A 371 -1.85 15.22 -17.70
C LEU A 371 -0.72 15.48 -16.70
N GLU A 372 -0.51 16.73 -16.31
CA GLU A 372 0.50 17.09 -15.33
C GLU A 372 0.22 16.43 -13.98
N ILE A 373 -1.03 16.44 -13.51
CA ILE A 373 -1.43 15.77 -12.26
C ILE A 373 -1.16 14.26 -12.32
N ASP A 374 -1.53 13.60 -13.42
CA ASP A 374 -1.33 12.16 -13.60
C ASP A 374 0.16 11.80 -13.57
N LEU A 375 1.00 12.54 -14.30
CA LEU A 375 2.46 12.34 -14.30
C LEU A 375 3.06 12.61 -12.91
N GLU A 376 2.58 13.64 -12.20
CA GLU A 376 3.04 13.96 -10.85
C GLU A 376 2.75 12.83 -9.86
N ILE A 377 1.58 12.18 -9.99
CA ILE A 377 1.17 11.08 -9.14
C ILE A 377 1.97 9.84 -9.49
N LEU A 378 2.13 9.51 -10.78
CA LEU A 378 2.91 8.35 -11.19
C LEU A 378 4.38 8.44 -10.77
N SER A 379 5.03 9.60 -10.92
CA SER A 379 6.41 9.80 -10.43
C SER A 379 6.51 9.55 -8.92
N MET A 380 5.57 10.07 -8.13
CA MET A 380 5.54 9.82 -6.68
C MET A 380 5.38 8.33 -6.36
N LEU A 381 4.56 7.60 -7.12
CA LEU A 381 4.36 6.17 -6.89
C LEU A 381 5.59 5.34 -7.28
N ILE A 382 6.29 5.70 -8.35
CA ILE A 382 7.50 5.02 -8.81
C ILE A 382 8.65 5.25 -7.82
N GLU A 383 8.85 6.48 -7.38
CA GLU A 383 9.93 6.84 -6.44
C GLU A 383 9.67 6.32 -5.02
N GLY A 384 8.40 6.28 -4.60
CA GLY A 384 8.02 5.84 -3.25
C GLY A 384 7.78 4.34 -3.09
N ALA A 385 7.90 3.54 -4.16
CA ALA A 385 7.60 2.11 -4.11
C ALA A 385 8.48 1.34 -3.10
N GLY A 386 7.84 0.74 -2.08
CA GLY A 386 8.52 0.09 -0.95
C GLY A 386 8.31 -1.43 -0.84
N ALA A 387 7.51 -2.04 -1.73
CA ALA A 387 7.28 -3.49 -1.70
C ALA A 387 8.54 -4.29 -2.07
N GLY A 388 9.39 -3.73 -2.93
CA GLY A 388 10.60 -4.35 -3.45
C GLY A 388 10.82 -4.01 -4.92
N THR A 389 11.99 -4.36 -5.41
CA THR A 389 12.39 -4.13 -6.81
C THR A 389 12.88 -5.43 -7.42
N GLU A 390 12.27 -5.84 -8.53
CA GLU A 390 12.74 -6.98 -9.32
C GLU A 390 13.45 -6.50 -10.58
N ASN A 391 14.41 -7.29 -11.07
CA ASN A 391 15.13 -6.99 -12.30
C ASN A 391 14.83 -8.07 -13.36
N TRP A 392 14.63 -7.65 -14.60
CA TRP A 392 14.40 -8.52 -15.74
C TRP A 392 15.10 -7.96 -17.00
N SER A 393 15.40 -8.81 -17.97
CA SER A 393 16.01 -8.39 -19.24
C SER A 393 15.20 -8.87 -20.44
N ALA A 394 15.04 -8.01 -21.44
CA ALA A 394 14.44 -8.35 -22.72
C ALA A 394 15.37 -9.18 -23.62
N VAL A 395 16.70 -9.10 -23.42
CA VAL A 395 17.65 -9.93 -24.13
C VAL A 395 17.59 -11.34 -23.56
N ASN A 396 17.37 -12.29 -24.46
CA ASN A 396 17.15 -13.67 -24.08
C ASN A 396 18.34 -14.23 -23.30
N ASN A 397 18.06 -15.03 -22.27
CA ASN A 397 19.04 -15.77 -21.49
C ASN A 397 20.04 -14.87 -20.73
N THR A 398 19.69 -13.59 -20.53
CA THR A 398 20.47 -12.66 -19.71
C THR A 398 19.76 -12.33 -18.40
N ALA A 399 20.48 -12.39 -17.29
CA ALA A 399 19.98 -11.93 -15.98
C ALA A 399 20.84 -10.80 -15.45
N ILE A 400 20.20 -9.87 -14.73
CA ILE A 400 20.88 -8.85 -13.96
C ILE A 400 21.00 -9.36 -12.53
N SER A 401 22.19 -9.82 -12.13
CA SER A 401 22.42 -10.24 -10.75
C SER A 401 22.69 -9.03 -9.85
N THR A 402 22.17 -9.06 -8.62
CA THR A 402 22.41 -8.06 -7.58
C THR A 402 23.53 -8.49 -6.64
N ALA A 403 24.61 -9.06 -7.18
CA ALA A 403 25.76 -9.45 -6.36
C ALA A 403 26.46 -8.21 -5.77
N ALA A 404 27.04 -8.35 -4.57
CA ALA A 404 27.56 -7.27 -3.73
C ALA A 404 28.65 -6.37 -4.34
N ASN A 405 29.16 -6.68 -5.54
CA ASN A 405 30.23 -5.95 -6.23
C ASN A 405 29.80 -5.44 -7.62
N GLY A 406 28.62 -4.85 -7.72
CA GLY A 406 28.10 -4.22 -8.94
C GLY A 406 27.21 -5.16 -9.76
N ASN A 407 26.26 -4.59 -10.50
CA ASN A 407 25.30 -5.29 -11.37
C ASN A 407 26.02 -6.18 -12.39
N ALA A 408 26.41 -7.39 -12.01
CA ALA A 408 26.98 -8.35 -12.93
C ALA A 408 25.84 -8.88 -13.82
N VAL A 409 25.87 -8.47 -15.08
CA VAL A 409 25.01 -9.03 -16.13
C VAL A 409 25.53 -10.44 -16.41
N VAL A 410 24.73 -11.44 -16.06
CA VAL A 410 24.97 -12.82 -16.48
C VAL A 410 24.46 -12.91 -17.92
N THR A 411 25.37 -13.07 -18.87
CA THR A 411 25.08 -12.99 -20.30
C THR A 411 24.55 -14.30 -20.89
N ASP A 412 24.65 -15.40 -20.16
CA ASP A 412 24.16 -16.72 -20.56
C ASP A 412 23.79 -17.53 -19.32
N LEU A 413 22.49 -17.86 -19.17
CA LEU A 413 21.98 -18.73 -18.11
C LEU A 413 21.90 -20.20 -18.53
N GLY A 414 22.39 -20.55 -19.72
CA GLY A 414 22.38 -21.91 -20.27
C GLY A 414 21.01 -22.43 -20.68
N PHE A 415 19.98 -21.56 -20.78
CA PHE A 415 18.64 -21.98 -21.17
C PHE A 415 18.43 -21.84 -22.68
N TYR A 416 17.99 -22.93 -23.32
CA TYR A 416 17.52 -22.91 -24.71
C TYR A 416 16.02 -22.63 -24.73
N ASN A 417 15.63 -21.44 -25.17
CA ASN A 417 14.24 -20.99 -25.20
C ASN A 417 13.95 -20.12 -26.43
N SER A 418 12.69 -20.13 -26.87
CA SER A 418 12.19 -19.16 -27.86
C SER A 418 11.98 -17.79 -27.22
N GLN A 419 11.99 -16.73 -28.03
CA GLN A 419 11.72 -15.37 -27.56
C GLN A 419 10.37 -15.24 -26.83
N GLY A 420 9.33 -15.95 -27.30
CA GLY A 420 8.03 -15.97 -26.64
C GLY A 420 8.05 -16.64 -25.26
N GLN A 421 8.78 -17.74 -25.09
CA GLN A 421 8.96 -18.40 -23.78
C GLN A 421 9.78 -17.52 -22.83
N TRP A 422 10.76 -16.76 -23.34
CA TRP A 422 11.50 -15.81 -22.54
C TRP A 422 10.60 -14.69 -22.01
N PHE A 423 9.71 -14.12 -22.83
CA PHE A 423 8.79 -13.07 -22.38
C PHE A 423 7.79 -13.57 -21.32
N GLN A 424 7.45 -14.85 -21.28
CA GLN A 424 6.65 -15.43 -20.19
C GLN A 424 7.35 -15.34 -18.83
N THR A 425 8.69 -15.31 -18.79
CA THR A 425 9.44 -15.13 -17.54
C THR A 425 9.24 -13.75 -16.92
N LEU A 426 8.89 -12.72 -17.72
CA LEU A 426 8.47 -11.44 -17.16
C LEU A 426 7.16 -11.59 -16.36
N GLY A 427 6.23 -12.43 -16.85
CA GLY A 427 5.00 -12.77 -16.15
C GLY A 427 5.25 -13.42 -14.77
N THR A 428 6.27 -14.28 -14.66
CA THR A 428 6.64 -14.89 -13.38
C THR A 428 7.24 -13.88 -12.41
N LYS A 429 8.02 -12.90 -12.90
CA LYS A 429 8.51 -11.77 -12.09
C LYS A 429 7.40 -10.87 -11.59
N ILE A 430 6.43 -10.53 -12.44
CA ILE A 430 5.21 -9.79 -12.07
C ILE A 430 4.46 -10.52 -10.97
N GLN A 431 4.25 -11.83 -11.11
CA GLN A 431 3.56 -12.64 -10.10
C GLN A 431 4.34 -12.72 -8.79
N LYS A 432 5.68 -12.86 -8.84
CA LYS A 432 6.53 -12.86 -7.64
C LYS A 432 6.37 -11.57 -6.86
N LEU A 433 6.50 -10.41 -7.52
CA LEU A 433 6.35 -9.11 -6.87
C LEU A 433 4.91 -8.89 -6.35
N SER A 434 3.90 -9.34 -7.09
CA SER A 434 2.51 -9.34 -6.65
C SER A 434 2.29 -10.15 -5.37
N ASN A 435 2.94 -11.31 -5.23
CA ASN A 435 2.89 -12.10 -4.00
C ASN A 435 3.58 -11.39 -2.84
N ILE A 436 4.70 -10.69 -3.07
CA ILE A 436 5.38 -9.89 -2.04
C ILE A 436 4.49 -8.74 -1.56
N ILE A 437 3.81 -8.04 -2.48
CA ILE A 437 2.83 -7.00 -2.12
C ILE A 437 1.71 -7.60 -1.26
N HIS A 438 1.18 -8.79 -1.63
CA HIS A 438 0.18 -9.47 -0.80
C HIS A 438 0.73 -9.80 0.58
N GLN A 439 1.94 -10.35 0.66
CA GLN A 439 2.58 -10.73 1.91
C GLN A 439 2.79 -9.53 2.84
N LYS A 440 3.14 -8.34 2.32
CA LYS A 440 3.33 -7.16 3.16
C LYS A 440 2.02 -6.47 3.55
N THR A 441 1.00 -6.54 2.68
CA THR A 441 -0.25 -5.79 2.90
C THR A 441 -1.36 -6.59 3.57
N LEU A 442 -1.41 -7.92 3.43
CA LEU A 442 -2.54 -8.78 3.83
C LEU A 442 -3.91 -8.28 3.34
N ARG A 443 -3.94 -7.62 2.17
CA ARG A 443 -5.19 -7.14 1.54
C ARG A 443 -5.40 -7.72 0.16
N GLY A 444 -4.32 -7.91 -0.58
CA GLY A 444 -4.36 -8.45 -1.94
C GLY A 444 -3.01 -8.36 -2.63
N GLY A 445 -2.83 -9.16 -3.67
CA GLY A 445 -1.68 -8.97 -4.57
C GLY A 445 -1.96 -7.83 -5.55
N ALA A 446 -0.94 -7.39 -6.28
CA ALA A 446 -1.08 -6.33 -7.28
C ALA A 446 -2.26 -6.58 -8.24
N ASN A 447 -2.94 -5.51 -8.64
CA ASN A 447 -4.10 -5.56 -9.54
C ASN A 447 -4.02 -4.58 -10.72
N PHE A 448 -3.05 -3.67 -10.71
CA PHE A 448 -2.72 -2.85 -11.86
C PHE A 448 -1.21 -2.79 -12.08
N LEU A 449 -0.82 -2.48 -13.31
CA LEU A 449 0.55 -2.14 -13.66
C LEU A 449 0.58 -0.98 -14.65
N VAL A 450 1.62 -0.15 -14.55
CA VAL A 450 1.89 0.98 -15.45
C VAL A 450 3.26 0.78 -16.08
N CYS A 451 3.35 0.87 -17.40
CA CYS A 451 4.58 0.67 -18.15
C CYS A 451 4.75 1.68 -19.30
N SER A 452 5.98 1.76 -19.81
CA SER A 452 6.31 2.49 -21.04
C SER A 452 5.75 1.78 -22.28
N PRO A 453 5.63 2.48 -23.43
CA PRO A 453 5.15 1.85 -24.66
C PRO A 453 6.02 0.68 -25.13
N THR A 454 7.33 0.78 -24.97
CA THR A 454 8.31 -0.27 -25.35
C THR A 454 8.21 -1.52 -24.50
N VAL A 455 7.92 -1.38 -23.21
CA VAL A 455 7.61 -2.54 -22.35
C VAL A 455 6.22 -3.09 -22.69
N GLY A 456 5.30 -2.20 -23.05
CA GLY A 456 3.96 -2.53 -23.49
C GLY A 456 3.92 -3.49 -24.68
N THR A 457 4.84 -3.38 -25.64
CA THR A 457 4.92 -4.31 -26.79
C THR A 457 5.28 -5.73 -26.35
N ILE A 458 6.20 -5.88 -25.39
CA ILE A 458 6.52 -7.18 -24.79
C ILE A 458 5.30 -7.75 -24.10
N LEU A 459 4.61 -6.96 -23.26
CA LEU A 459 3.45 -7.44 -22.51
C LEU A 459 2.29 -7.89 -23.41
N GLU A 460 2.06 -7.21 -24.53
CA GLU A 460 1.05 -7.59 -25.53
C GLU A 460 1.39 -8.89 -26.25
N SER A 461 2.69 -9.20 -26.38
CA SER A 461 3.15 -10.45 -27.00
C SER A 461 3.11 -11.67 -26.06
N ILE A 462 2.84 -11.47 -24.77
CA ILE A 462 2.74 -12.57 -23.80
C ILE A 462 1.39 -13.29 -23.96
N PRO A 463 1.38 -14.63 -24.07
CA PRO A 463 0.13 -15.40 -24.07
C PRO A 463 -0.69 -15.15 -22.80
N GLY A 464 -1.99 -14.89 -22.94
CA GLY A 464 -2.89 -14.55 -21.83
C GLY A 464 -3.09 -13.04 -21.61
N PHE A 465 -2.47 -12.19 -22.43
CA PHE A 465 -2.87 -10.79 -22.55
C PHE A 465 -4.22 -10.70 -23.28
N ALA A 466 -5.20 -10.08 -22.63
CA ALA A 466 -6.48 -9.72 -23.23
C ALA A 466 -6.50 -8.21 -23.46
N ALA A 467 -6.44 -7.81 -24.74
CA ALA A 467 -6.55 -6.41 -25.13
C ALA A 467 -7.96 -5.88 -24.81
N ASP A 468 -8.02 -4.63 -24.34
CA ASP A 468 -9.30 -3.94 -24.07
C ASP A 468 -9.91 -3.34 -25.36
N SER A 469 -9.30 -3.60 -26.52
CA SER A 469 -9.78 -3.16 -27.83
C SER A 469 -11.01 -3.96 -28.25
N ASP A 470 -12.14 -3.65 -27.63
CA ASP A 470 -13.44 -3.83 -28.24
C ASP A 470 -13.37 -3.00 -29.54
N GLY A 471 -13.43 -3.61 -30.73
CA GLY A 471 -13.17 -2.97 -32.04
C GLY A 471 -14.14 -1.84 -32.43
N ASP A 472 -14.82 -1.25 -31.46
CA ASP A 472 -15.72 -0.13 -31.52
C ASP A 472 -14.94 1.21 -31.50
N ALA A 473 -14.87 1.86 -32.67
CA ALA A 473 -14.20 3.13 -32.87
C ALA A 473 -14.77 4.28 -31.99
N ALA A 474 -15.97 4.13 -31.43
CA ALA A 474 -16.56 5.11 -30.50
C ALA A 474 -15.92 5.05 -29.10
N LYS A 475 -15.37 3.90 -28.70
CA LYS A 475 -14.60 3.73 -27.46
C LYS A 475 -13.11 3.97 -27.64
N ALA A 476 -12.62 3.92 -28.88
CA ALA A 476 -11.29 4.39 -29.30
C ALA A 476 -11.21 5.93 -29.31
N SER A 477 -11.76 6.57 -28.27
CA SER A 477 -11.44 7.96 -28.01
C SER A 477 -9.96 7.98 -27.63
N TYR A 478 -9.14 8.55 -28.51
CA TYR A 478 -7.74 8.87 -28.26
C TYR A 478 -7.67 9.82 -27.05
N ALA A 479 -7.76 9.25 -25.85
CA ALA A 479 -7.64 9.97 -24.61
C ALA A 479 -6.16 10.24 -24.40
N PHE A 480 -5.74 11.50 -24.49
CA PHE A 480 -4.35 11.87 -24.23
C PHE A 480 -3.93 11.41 -22.82
N GLY A 481 -2.70 10.94 -22.68
CA GLY A 481 -2.13 10.52 -21.38
C GLY A 481 -2.11 9.01 -21.15
N VAL A 482 -2.30 8.60 -19.89
CA VAL A 482 -2.15 7.21 -19.44
C VAL A 482 -3.40 6.41 -19.81
N GLN A 483 -3.24 5.39 -20.64
CA GLN A 483 -4.35 4.61 -21.17
C GLN A 483 -4.33 3.17 -20.67
N LYS A 484 -5.50 2.61 -20.36
CA LYS A 484 -5.65 1.17 -20.14
C LYS A 484 -5.61 0.47 -21.50
N VAL A 485 -4.72 -0.51 -21.66
CA VAL A 485 -4.52 -1.22 -22.93
C VAL A 485 -5.06 -2.65 -22.88
N GLY A 486 -5.16 -3.22 -21.69
CA GLY A 486 -5.68 -4.57 -21.53
C GLY A 486 -5.56 -5.10 -20.13
N SER A 487 -5.61 -6.41 -20.03
CA SER A 487 -5.33 -7.13 -18.79
C SER A 487 -4.52 -8.40 -19.04
N ILE A 488 -3.65 -8.74 -18.10
CA ILE A 488 -2.91 -10.02 -18.11
C ILE A 488 -3.66 -11.00 -17.22
N ASN A 489 -4.04 -12.15 -17.79
CA ASN A 489 -4.75 -13.25 -17.11
C ASN A 489 -6.03 -12.79 -16.37
N GLY A 490 -6.68 -11.72 -16.83
CA GLY A 490 -7.84 -11.11 -16.19
C GLY A 490 -7.60 -10.52 -14.79
N ARG A 491 -6.34 -10.50 -14.32
CA ARG A 491 -5.98 -10.10 -12.94
C ARG A 491 -5.31 -8.73 -12.88
N TYR A 492 -4.36 -8.48 -13.78
CA TYR A 492 -3.58 -7.25 -13.77
C TYR A 492 -4.07 -6.33 -14.88
N LYS A 493 -4.64 -5.18 -14.53
CA LYS A 493 -4.97 -4.14 -15.51
C LYS A 493 -3.69 -3.45 -15.99
N VAL A 494 -3.45 -3.45 -17.30
CA VAL A 494 -2.24 -2.89 -17.91
C VAL A 494 -2.52 -1.49 -18.42
N TYR A 495 -1.76 -0.52 -17.92
CA TYR A 495 -1.79 0.87 -18.35
C TYR A 495 -0.49 1.24 -19.03
N LYS A 496 -0.57 1.89 -20.19
CA LYS A 496 0.59 2.46 -20.89
C LYS A 496 0.62 3.97 -20.69
N ASN A 497 1.79 4.48 -20.32
CA ASN A 497 2.06 5.91 -20.29
C ASN A 497 2.96 6.27 -21.47
N PRO A 498 2.47 6.99 -22.51
CA PRO A 498 3.26 7.38 -23.66
C PRO A 498 4.51 8.21 -23.34
N TYR A 499 4.48 8.97 -22.23
CA TYR A 499 5.56 9.85 -21.82
C TYR A 499 6.56 9.19 -20.87
N MET A 500 6.34 7.93 -20.48
CA MET A 500 7.28 7.19 -19.65
C MET A 500 8.45 6.68 -20.49
N THR A 501 9.63 7.26 -20.28
CA THR A 501 10.88 6.84 -20.94
C THR A 501 11.73 5.92 -20.06
N GLU A 502 11.40 5.82 -18.78
CA GLU A 502 12.08 4.92 -17.85
C GLU A 502 11.77 3.45 -18.18
N ASN A 503 12.78 2.60 -18.18
CA ASN A 503 12.64 1.17 -18.40
C ASN A 503 12.17 0.47 -17.11
N LYS A 504 11.01 0.89 -16.60
CA LYS A 504 10.44 0.37 -15.36
C LYS A 504 8.97 0.01 -15.55
N ILE A 505 8.51 -0.97 -14.79
CA ILE A 505 7.08 -1.24 -14.57
C ILE A 505 6.77 -0.88 -13.13
N LEU A 506 5.74 -0.06 -12.93
CA LEU A 506 5.11 0.12 -11.62
C LEU A 506 4.04 -0.95 -11.45
N LEU A 507 4.12 -1.76 -10.41
CA LEU A 507 3.04 -2.63 -9.96
C LEU A 507 2.42 -2.04 -8.70
N GLY A 508 1.10 -2.09 -8.60
CA GLY A 508 0.41 -1.65 -7.39
C GLY A 508 -0.84 -2.43 -7.10
N PHE A 509 -1.25 -2.36 -5.83
CA PHE A 509 -2.56 -2.81 -5.36
C PHE A 509 -3.42 -1.61 -4.96
N ARG A 510 -4.68 -1.62 -5.39
CA ARG A 510 -5.70 -0.67 -4.96
C ARG A 510 -7.02 -1.40 -4.73
N GLY A 511 -7.50 -1.41 -3.50
CA GLY A 511 -8.77 -2.04 -3.14
C GLY A 511 -9.99 -1.27 -3.63
N SER A 512 -11.18 -1.82 -3.36
CA SER A 512 -12.44 -1.16 -3.73
C SER A 512 -12.77 -0.01 -2.77
N GLN A 513 -12.32 -0.11 -1.52
CA GLN A 513 -12.50 0.91 -0.50
C GLN A 513 -11.34 1.90 -0.45
N PHE A 514 -11.62 3.15 -0.10
CA PHE A 514 -10.59 4.20 -0.04
C PHE A 514 -9.50 3.94 1.03
N LEU A 515 -9.79 3.19 2.11
CA LEU A 515 -8.82 2.74 3.10
C LEU A 515 -7.82 1.70 2.56
N GLU A 516 -8.12 1.07 1.43
CA GLU A 516 -7.32 -0.03 0.87
C GLU A 516 -6.40 0.45 -0.26
N SER A 517 -5.89 1.67 -0.14
CA SER A 517 -4.92 2.25 -1.08
C SER A 517 -3.71 2.78 -0.33
N GLY A 518 -2.52 2.57 -0.89
CA GLY A 518 -1.27 3.05 -0.28
C GLY A 518 -0.95 4.51 -0.55
N ALA A 519 -1.72 5.21 -1.38
CA ALA A 519 -1.52 6.63 -1.64
C ALA A 519 -2.85 7.39 -1.76
N VAL A 520 -2.77 8.69 -1.50
CA VAL A 520 -3.92 9.59 -1.46
C VAL A 520 -3.67 10.77 -2.39
N PHE A 521 -4.64 11.03 -3.26
CA PHE A 521 -4.80 12.29 -3.97
C PHE A 521 -5.97 13.06 -3.37
N ALA A 522 -5.68 14.25 -2.86
CA ALA A 522 -6.62 15.03 -2.09
C ALA A 522 -6.87 16.39 -2.76
N PRO A 523 -7.83 16.48 -3.70
CA PRO A 523 -8.18 17.74 -4.33
C PRO A 523 -8.89 18.67 -3.34
N TYR A 524 -8.49 19.93 -3.33
CA TYR A 524 -9.15 20.98 -2.54
C TYR A 524 -9.96 21.91 -3.44
N ILE A 525 -9.28 22.59 -4.37
CA ILE A 525 -9.90 23.44 -5.39
C ILE A 525 -9.59 22.83 -6.76
N PRO A 526 -10.60 22.23 -7.41
CA PRO A 526 -10.41 21.48 -8.65
C PRO A 526 -9.87 22.33 -9.80
N LEU A 527 -10.53 23.47 -10.09
CA LEU A 527 -10.15 24.36 -11.19
C LEU A 527 -10.81 25.73 -11.03
N ILE A 528 -10.04 26.78 -10.78
CA ILE A 528 -10.50 28.18 -10.87
C ILE A 528 -10.07 28.73 -12.22
N MET A 529 -10.95 29.46 -12.90
CA MET A 529 -10.63 30.26 -14.08
C MET A 529 -10.76 31.74 -13.73
N THR A 530 -9.77 32.55 -14.11
CA THR A 530 -9.91 34.00 -14.00
C THR A 530 -10.86 34.51 -15.10
N PRO A 531 -11.50 35.68 -14.88
CA PRO A 531 -12.10 36.40 -15.99
C PRO A 531 -11.03 36.74 -17.04
N LEU A 532 -11.49 37.06 -18.25
CA LEU A 532 -10.63 37.58 -19.31
C LEU A 532 -10.08 38.95 -18.88
N VAL A 533 -8.76 39.08 -18.80
CA VAL A 533 -8.10 40.34 -18.43
C VAL A 533 -7.29 40.84 -19.61
N TYR A 534 -7.51 42.08 -20.02
CA TYR A 534 -6.70 42.76 -21.02
C TYR A 534 -5.51 43.43 -20.37
N ASP A 535 -4.31 43.20 -20.90
CA ASP A 535 -3.12 43.92 -20.47
C ASP A 535 -3.22 45.40 -20.88
N PRO A 536 -3.14 46.37 -19.93
CA PRO A 536 -3.29 47.79 -20.25
C PRO A 536 -2.23 48.34 -21.21
N ASN A 537 -1.07 47.68 -21.34
CA ASN A 537 0.00 48.17 -22.22
C ASN A 537 -0.08 47.61 -23.64
N THR A 538 -0.59 46.39 -23.81
CA THR A 538 -0.54 45.66 -25.09
C THR A 538 -1.92 45.28 -25.62
N PHE A 539 -2.98 45.49 -24.83
CA PHE A 539 -4.35 45.05 -25.11
C PHE A 539 -4.46 43.55 -25.44
N THR A 540 -3.46 42.75 -25.05
CA THR A 540 -3.49 41.31 -25.26
C THR A 540 -4.40 40.66 -24.20
N PRO A 541 -5.39 39.85 -24.62
CA PRO A 541 -6.20 39.08 -23.68
C PRO A 541 -5.38 38.03 -22.95
N ARG A 542 -5.66 37.89 -21.65
CA ARG A 542 -5.04 36.91 -20.76
C ARG A 542 -6.10 36.18 -19.96
N LYS A 543 -5.93 34.86 -19.83
CA LYS A 543 -6.80 34.00 -19.01
C LYS A 543 -5.97 33.04 -18.19
N GLY A 544 -6.25 32.94 -16.90
CA GLY A 544 -5.54 32.08 -15.97
C GLY A 544 -6.40 30.91 -15.50
N LEU A 545 -5.77 29.76 -15.29
CA LEU A 545 -6.34 28.61 -14.58
C LEU A 545 -5.51 28.31 -13.33
N LEU A 546 -6.19 27.89 -12.26
CA LEU A 546 -5.56 27.57 -10.99
C LEU A 546 -6.17 26.30 -10.41
N THR A 547 -5.34 25.39 -9.92
CA THR A 547 -5.78 24.19 -9.18
C THR A 547 -5.07 24.11 -7.83
N ARG A 548 -5.72 23.50 -6.83
CA ARG A 548 -5.13 23.23 -5.52
C ARG A 548 -5.42 21.81 -5.08
N TYR A 549 -4.39 21.04 -4.84
CA TYR A 549 -4.50 19.66 -4.38
C TYR A 549 -3.29 19.27 -3.53
N ALA A 550 -3.47 18.25 -2.69
CA ALA A 550 -2.39 17.58 -1.98
C ALA A 550 -2.23 16.16 -2.52
N LYS A 551 -1.04 15.61 -2.39
CA LYS A 551 -0.74 14.22 -2.73
C LYS A 551 0.17 13.67 -1.63
N LYS A 552 -0.07 12.45 -1.17
CA LYS A 552 0.80 11.82 -0.18
C LYS A 552 0.77 10.32 -0.35
N MET A 553 1.97 9.72 -0.36
CA MET A 553 2.10 8.29 -0.19
C MET A 553 2.02 7.97 1.30
N VAL A 554 1.11 7.05 1.64
CA VAL A 554 0.80 6.69 3.02
C VAL A 554 1.38 5.31 3.33
N ARG A 555 1.25 4.32 2.43
CA ARG A 555 1.80 2.97 2.61
C ARG A 555 2.62 2.55 1.39
N PRO A 556 3.95 2.66 1.47
CA PRO A 556 4.88 2.28 0.42
C PRO A 556 4.76 0.83 -0.04
N GLU A 557 4.40 -0.11 0.85
CA GLU A 557 4.36 -1.54 0.53
C GLU A 557 3.25 -1.96 -0.46
N PHE A 558 2.33 -1.06 -0.80
CA PHE A 558 1.30 -1.31 -1.82
C PHE A 558 1.84 -1.24 -3.25
N TYR A 559 3.07 -0.74 -3.42
CA TYR A 559 3.67 -0.46 -4.72
C TYR A 559 5.07 -1.08 -4.81
N GLY A 560 5.36 -1.71 -5.94
CA GLY A 560 6.67 -2.29 -6.26
C GLY A 560 7.09 -1.94 -7.68
N THR A 561 8.38 -2.07 -7.97
CA THR A 561 8.90 -1.77 -9.32
C THR A 561 9.62 -2.96 -9.94
N ILE A 562 9.58 -3.04 -11.27
CA ILE A 562 10.39 -3.99 -12.05
C ILE A 562 11.26 -3.19 -12.99
N ASN A 563 12.57 -3.30 -12.86
CA ASN A 563 13.52 -2.71 -13.80
C ASN A 563 13.71 -3.65 -14.98
N ILE A 564 13.69 -3.10 -16.19
CA ILE A 564 13.86 -3.84 -17.43
C ILE A 564 15.11 -3.34 -18.16
N SER A 565 15.97 -4.27 -18.59
CA SER A 565 17.09 -3.97 -19.48
C SER A 565 16.86 -4.53 -20.89
N GLY A 566 17.65 -4.08 -21.86
CA GLY A 566 17.68 -4.70 -23.19
C GLY A 566 16.54 -4.31 -24.13
N LEU A 567 15.75 -3.27 -23.81
CA LEU A 567 14.60 -2.88 -24.66
C LEU A 567 14.99 -2.40 -26.07
N ASN A 568 16.26 -2.03 -26.30
CA ASN A 568 16.75 -1.61 -27.62
C ASN A 568 16.84 -2.77 -28.63
N THR A 569 16.75 -4.02 -28.18
CA THR A 569 16.88 -5.19 -29.05
C THR A 569 15.54 -5.72 -29.56
N LEU A 570 14.44 -4.99 -29.32
CA LEU A 570 13.07 -5.37 -29.66
C LEU A 570 12.63 -4.84 -31.01
#